data_AF-A0A537I970-F1
#
_entry.id   AF-A0A537I970-F1
#
_cell.length_a   1.000
_cell.length_b   1.000
_cell.length_c   1.000
_cell.angle_alpha   90.00
_cell.angle_beta   90.00
_cell.angle_gamma   90.00
#
_symmetry.space_group_name_H-M   'P 1'
#
loop_
_entity.id
_entity.type
_entity.pdbx_description
1 polymer ?
#
loop_
_entity_poly.entity_id
_entity_poly.type
_entity_poly.pdbx_seq_one_letter_code
_entity_poly.pdbx_strand_id
1 'polypeptide(L)'
;MQHITIYDYLLLPIYLFLFYVLVKRKSIKYDTLELRKIFLIAFGLRMLGSVAYSLMVQYYYGYGDSFTYYVGGTFIVEQIKLDLSNIKYLFVSADELQHFYSMENGTSGGVNGWIGVGSNAAVMKASAVVAILSFNKFLISSLFFGLFSFAGQWK
;
A
#
# COMPACT_ATOMS: atom_id res chain seq x y z
N MET A 1 -3.46 -13.35 -10.94
CA MET A 1 -4.53 -13.17 -9.93
C MET A 1 -5.11 -11.77 -10.08
N GLN A 2 -6.41 -11.58 -9.82
CA GLN A 2 -7.03 -10.26 -9.84
C GLN A 2 -7.01 -9.64 -8.45
N HIS A 3 -6.26 -8.55 -8.27
CA HIS A 3 -6.14 -7.83 -6.99
C HIS A 3 -6.99 -6.55 -6.96
N ILE A 4 -7.27 -5.94 -8.13
CA ILE A 4 -8.18 -4.79 -8.23
C ILE A 4 -9.61 -5.30 -8.47
N THR A 5 -10.49 -4.98 -7.52
CA THR A 5 -11.91 -5.36 -7.52
C THR A 5 -12.81 -4.14 -7.76
N ILE A 6 -14.12 -4.36 -7.95
CA ILE A 6 -15.08 -3.25 -8.06
C ILE A 6 -15.05 -2.33 -6.83
N TYR A 7 -14.78 -2.88 -5.65
CA TYR A 7 -14.69 -2.11 -4.40
C TYR A 7 -13.51 -1.13 -4.42
N ASP A 8 -12.40 -1.47 -5.08
CA ASP A 8 -11.28 -0.54 -5.28
C ASP A 8 -11.74 0.70 -6.04
N TYR A 9 -12.53 0.54 -7.10
CA TYR A 9 -13.05 1.65 -7.89
C TYR A 9 -14.10 2.49 -7.15
N LEU A 10 -14.91 1.86 -6.30
CA LEU A 10 -15.88 2.58 -5.45
C LEU A 10 -15.18 3.43 -4.39
N LEU A 11 -14.10 2.90 -3.79
CA LEU A 11 -13.32 3.62 -2.80
C LEU A 11 -12.41 4.70 -3.43
N LEU A 12 -11.97 4.50 -4.67
CA LEU A 12 -11.03 5.40 -5.36
C LEU A 12 -11.43 6.89 -5.29
N PRO A 13 -12.63 7.32 -5.71
CA PRO A 13 -13.01 8.73 -5.65
C PRO A 13 -13.11 9.25 -4.21
N ILE A 14 -13.50 8.40 -3.27
CA ILE A 14 -13.60 8.74 -1.84
C ILE A 14 -12.21 9.07 -1.30
N TYR A 15 -11.23 8.19 -1.51
CA TYR A 15 -9.86 8.39 -1.03
C TYR A 15 -9.16 9.55 -1.74
N LEU A 16 -9.35 9.70 -3.06
CA LEU A 16 -8.81 10.86 -3.79
C LEU A 16 -9.35 12.18 -3.24
N PHE A 17 -10.65 12.24 -2.93
CA PHE A 17 -11.25 13.41 -2.30
C PHE A 17 -10.69 13.67 -0.91
N LEU A 18 -10.61 12.64 -0.05
CA LEU A 18 -10.04 12.76 1.30
C LEU A 18 -8.59 13.25 1.25
N PHE A 19 -7.76 12.66 0.38
CA PHE A 19 -6.36 13.06 0.23
C PHE A 19 -6.25 14.48 -0.33
N TYR A 20 -7.07 14.86 -1.30
CA TYR A 20 -7.12 16.22 -1.81
C TYR A 20 -7.45 17.23 -0.72
N VAL A 21 -8.44 16.95 0.14
CA VAL A 21 -8.78 17.84 1.27
C VAL A 21 -7.60 17.99 2.23
N LEU A 22 -6.91 16.91 2.57
CA LEU A 22 -5.74 16.94 3.44
C LEU A 22 -4.60 17.77 2.83
N VAL A 23 -4.28 17.53 1.56
CA VAL A 23 -3.21 18.22 0.83
C VAL A 23 -3.56 19.68 0.60
N LYS A 24 -4.81 20.01 0.27
CA LYS A 24 -5.28 21.40 0.13
C LYS A 24 -5.14 22.17 1.44
N ARG A 25 -5.49 21.56 2.58
CA ARG A 25 -5.26 22.18 3.90
C ARG A 25 -3.78 22.43 4.16
N LYS A 26 -2.90 21.46 3.84
CA LYS A 26 -1.45 21.62 3.95
C LYS A 26 -0.92 22.73 3.05
N SER A 27 -1.48 22.91 1.84
CA SER A 27 -1.01 23.92 0.88
C SER A 27 -1.15 25.37 1.38
N ILE A 28 -2.03 25.64 2.35
CA ILE A 28 -2.21 26.99 2.93
C ILE A 28 -0.90 27.51 3.55
N LYS A 29 0.00 26.60 3.96
CA LYS A 29 1.31 26.95 4.54
C LYS A 29 2.28 27.59 3.54
N TYR A 30 2.04 27.48 2.25
CA TYR A 30 2.90 28.12 1.24
C TYR A 30 2.44 29.57 1.04
N ASP A 31 3.37 30.52 1.02
CA ASP A 31 3.02 31.95 0.98
C ASP A 31 2.52 32.40 -0.40
N THR A 32 3.13 31.89 -1.48
CA THR A 32 2.80 32.30 -2.84
C THR A 32 1.70 31.45 -3.45
N LEU A 33 0.77 32.10 -4.17
CA LEU A 33 -0.31 31.41 -4.89
C LEU A 33 0.25 30.43 -5.93
N GLU A 34 1.37 30.77 -6.56
CA GLU A 34 2.04 29.93 -7.55
C GLU A 34 2.55 28.63 -6.95
N LEU A 35 3.22 28.69 -5.80
CA LEU A 35 3.72 27.48 -5.12
C LEU A 35 2.57 26.58 -4.67
N ARG A 36 1.47 27.16 -4.19
CA ARG A 36 0.24 26.41 -3.87
C ARG A 36 -0.30 25.66 -5.08
N LYS A 37 -0.35 26.31 -6.25
CA LYS A 37 -0.81 25.69 -7.49
C LYS A 37 0.10 24.54 -7.91
N ILE A 38 1.42 24.75 -7.93
CA ILE A 38 2.40 23.72 -8.29
C ILE A 38 2.28 22.52 -7.34
N PHE A 39 2.18 22.75 -6.03
CA PHE A 39 2.03 21.71 -5.03
C PHE A 39 0.78 20.85 -5.27
N LEU A 40 -0.37 21.47 -5.56
CA LEU A 40 -1.61 20.76 -5.85
C LEU A 40 -1.57 20.02 -7.19
N ILE A 41 -0.93 20.59 -8.22
CA ILE A 41 -0.71 19.92 -9.52
C ILE A 41 0.19 18.69 -9.33
N ALA A 42 1.30 18.85 -8.59
CA ALA A 42 2.22 17.75 -8.30
C ALA A 42 1.52 16.61 -7.54
N PHE A 43 0.64 16.94 -6.59
CA PHE A 43 -0.21 15.95 -5.93
C PHE A 43 -1.12 15.22 -6.93
N GLY A 44 -1.84 15.96 -7.78
CA GLY A 44 -2.72 15.39 -8.80
C GLY A 44 -1.99 14.43 -9.74
N LEU A 45 -0.80 14.83 -10.23
CA LEU A 45 0.04 13.99 -11.06
C LEU A 45 0.54 12.74 -10.31
N ARG A 46 0.89 12.86 -9.03
CA ARG A 46 1.30 11.70 -8.22
C ARG A 46 0.15 10.69 -8.08
N MET A 47 -1.06 11.16 -7.77
CA MET A 47 -2.23 10.29 -7.63
C MET A 47 -2.59 9.62 -8.96
N LEU A 48 -2.56 10.38 -10.06
CA LEU A 48 -2.77 9.83 -11.40
C LEU A 48 -1.72 8.75 -11.72
N GLY A 49 -0.45 9.00 -11.40
CA GLY A 49 0.63 8.03 -11.56
C GLY A 49 0.41 6.76 -10.74
N SER A 50 -0.01 6.87 -9.48
CA SER A 50 -0.35 5.71 -8.63
C SER A 50 -1.48 4.86 -9.21
N VAL A 51 -2.53 5.51 -9.74
CA VAL A 51 -3.65 4.80 -10.41
C VAL A 51 -3.16 4.14 -11.69
N ALA A 52 -2.51 4.89 -12.58
CA ALA A 52 -2.03 4.38 -13.87
C ALA A 52 -1.07 3.19 -13.69
N TYR A 53 -0.13 3.29 -12.74
CA TYR A 53 0.77 2.19 -12.40
C TYR A 53 0.01 0.96 -11.90
N SER A 54 -0.96 1.14 -10.99
CA SER A 54 -1.74 0.02 -10.45
C SER A 54 -2.53 -0.70 -11.54
N LEU A 55 -3.13 0.06 -12.47
CA LEU A 55 -3.85 -0.48 -13.62
C LEU A 55 -2.90 -1.21 -14.58
N MET A 56 -1.72 -0.65 -14.84
CA MET A 56 -0.69 -1.30 -15.67
C MET A 56 -0.24 -2.63 -15.07
N VAL A 57 0.09 -2.66 -13.77
CA VAL A 57 0.51 -3.90 -13.10
C VAL A 57 -0.62 -4.95 -13.11
N GLN A 58 -1.88 -4.54 -12.93
CA GLN A 58 -3.02 -5.44 -12.94
C GLN A 58 -3.40 -5.99 -14.32
N TYR A 59 -3.50 -5.12 -15.32
CA TYR A 59 -4.13 -5.44 -16.60
C TYR A 59 -3.12 -5.68 -17.72
N TYR A 60 -1.91 -5.15 -17.61
CA TYR A 60 -0.86 -5.34 -18.62
C TYR A 60 0.15 -6.40 -18.19
N TYR A 61 0.75 -6.28 -17.00
CA TYR A 61 1.75 -7.25 -16.55
C TYR A 61 1.13 -8.50 -15.90
N GLY A 62 0.11 -8.33 -15.06
CA GLY A 62 -0.52 -9.43 -14.32
C GLY A 62 0.30 -10.00 -13.16
N TYR A 63 1.52 -9.49 -12.94
CA TYR A 63 2.43 -9.84 -11.85
C TYR A 63 3.38 -8.66 -11.53
N GLY A 64 4.09 -8.75 -10.40
CA GLY A 64 5.15 -7.81 -10.02
C GLY A 64 5.34 -7.73 -8.50
N ASP A 65 6.47 -7.16 -8.07
CA ASP A 65 6.85 -7.09 -6.65
C ASP A 65 5.80 -6.37 -5.80
N SER A 66 5.13 -5.35 -6.36
CA SER A 66 4.02 -4.65 -5.71
C SER A 66 2.87 -5.59 -5.29
N PHE A 67 2.55 -6.60 -6.11
CA PHE A 67 1.57 -7.62 -5.73
C PHE A 67 2.13 -8.57 -4.68
N THR A 68 3.39 -8.97 -4.78
CA THR A 68 4.05 -9.78 -3.75
C THR A 68 3.99 -9.09 -2.39
N TYR A 69 4.30 -7.79 -2.33
CA TYR A 69 4.25 -7.02 -1.10
C TYR A 69 2.82 -6.81 -0.58
N TYR A 70 1.86 -6.62 -1.48
CA TYR A 70 0.46 -6.54 -1.11
C TYR A 70 -0.10 -7.86 -0.56
N VAL A 71 0.25 -9.00 -1.17
CA VAL A 71 -0.14 -10.34 -0.71
C VAL A 71 0.50 -10.66 0.64
N GLY A 72 1.79 -10.37 0.83
CA GLY A 72 2.45 -10.55 2.12
C GLY A 72 1.84 -9.65 3.22
N GLY A 73 1.51 -8.40 2.89
CA GLY A 73 0.79 -7.51 3.81
C GLY A 73 -0.63 -7.99 4.13
N THR A 74 -1.34 -8.51 3.11
CA THR A 74 -2.68 -9.10 3.25
C THR A 74 -2.66 -10.28 4.22
N PHE A 75 -1.70 -11.20 4.06
CA PHE A 75 -1.53 -12.33 4.98
C PHE A 75 -1.43 -11.86 6.44
N ILE A 76 -0.59 -10.86 6.72
CA ILE A 76 -0.44 -10.32 8.09
C ILE A 76 -1.78 -9.78 8.60
N VAL A 77 -2.49 -8.99 7.79
CA VAL A 77 -3.79 -8.41 8.19
C VAL A 77 -4.85 -9.48 8.42
N GLU A 78 -4.88 -10.53 7.59
CA GLU A 78 -5.80 -11.66 7.75
C GLU A 78 -5.52 -12.43 9.04
N GLN A 79 -4.26 -12.68 9.37
CA GLN A 79 -3.88 -13.32 10.63
C GLN A 79 -4.24 -12.48 11.85
N ILE A 80 -4.09 -11.15 11.77
CA ILE A 80 -4.52 -10.21 12.84
C ILE A 80 -6.06 -10.21 12.99
N LYS A 81 -6.81 -10.34 11.89
CA LYS A 81 -8.28 -10.43 11.93
C LYS A 81 -8.77 -11.72 12.55
N LEU A 82 -8.05 -12.83 12.35
CA LEU A 82 -8.35 -14.12 12.96
C LEU A 82 -8.07 -14.10 14.47
N ASP A 83 -6.92 -13.55 14.87
CA ASP A 83 -6.56 -13.34 16.27
C ASP A 83 -5.76 -12.05 16.42
N LEU A 84 -6.27 -11.12 17.23
CA LEU A 84 -5.62 -9.84 17.52
C LEU A 84 -4.22 -10.01 18.16
N SER A 85 -3.94 -11.14 18.81
CA SER A 85 -2.61 -11.45 19.35
C SER A 85 -1.54 -11.55 18.26
N ASN A 86 -1.94 -11.80 17.00
CA ASN A 86 -1.06 -11.84 15.85
C ASN A 86 -0.55 -10.46 15.41
N ILE A 87 -0.92 -9.37 16.09
CA ILE A 87 -0.31 -8.04 15.86
C ILE A 87 1.21 -8.07 16.00
N LYS A 88 1.75 -9.04 16.78
CA LYS A 88 3.17 -9.33 16.90
C LYS A 88 3.85 -9.60 15.55
N TYR A 89 3.13 -10.09 14.53
CA TYR A 89 3.68 -10.37 13.19
C TYR A 89 4.23 -9.11 12.49
N LEU A 90 3.80 -7.92 12.90
CA LEU A 90 4.38 -6.66 12.43
C LEU A 90 5.81 -6.41 12.96
N PHE A 91 6.22 -7.09 14.02
CA PHE A 91 7.46 -6.79 14.76
C PHE A 91 8.47 -7.95 14.82
N VAL A 92 8.03 -9.19 14.56
CA VAL A 92 8.91 -10.38 14.50
C VAL A 92 9.97 -10.31 13.41
N SER A 93 10.98 -11.18 13.42
CA SER A 93 11.98 -11.21 12.35
C SER A 93 11.40 -11.70 11.01
N ALA A 94 12.16 -11.56 9.92
CA ALA A 94 11.74 -12.08 8.62
C ALA A 94 11.65 -13.61 8.61
N ASP A 95 12.63 -14.28 9.22
CA ASP A 95 12.67 -15.75 9.35
C ASP A 95 11.47 -16.26 10.14
N GLU A 96 11.14 -15.59 11.25
CA GLU A 96 10.01 -15.96 12.10
C GLU A 96 8.66 -15.74 11.37
N LEU A 97 8.53 -14.62 10.66
CA LEU A 97 7.35 -14.36 9.82
C LEU A 97 7.21 -15.39 8.69
N GLN A 98 8.32 -15.78 8.07
CA GLN A 98 8.34 -16.82 7.04
C GLN A 98 7.94 -18.17 7.62
N HIS A 99 8.39 -18.49 8.83
CA HIS A 99 8.01 -19.72 9.51
C HIS A 99 6.50 -19.77 9.75
N PHE A 100 5.90 -18.70 10.28
CA PHE A 100 4.45 -18.61 10.46
C PHE A 100 3.71 -18.73 9.13
N TYR A 101 4.17 -18.04 8.09
CA TYR A 101 3.58 -18.17 6.75
C TYR A 101 3.64 -19.62 6.24
N SER A 102 4.76 -20.30 6.47
CA SER A 102 4.97 -21.69 6.03
C SER A 102 4.06 -22.68 6.75
N MET A 103 3.75 -22.44 8.03
CA MET A 103 2.83 -23.27 8.81
C MET A 103 1.39 -23.16 8.28
N GLU A 104 0.97 -21.96 7.86
CA GLU A 104 -0.38 -21.69 7.37
C GLU A 104 -0.57 -22.05 5.88
N ASN A 105 0.41 -21.74 5.03
CA ASN A 105 0.29 -21.82 3.57
C ASN A 105 1.25 -22.83 2.91
N GLY A 106 2.05 -23.54 3.70
CA GLY A 106 3.08 -24.44 3.20
C GLY A 106 4.36 -23.74 2.74
N THR A 107 5.37 -24.55 2.40
CA THR A 107 6.72 -24.10 2.02
C THR A 107 6.90 -23.89 0.51
N SER A 108 6.00 -24.43 -0.31
CA SER A 108 6.14 -24.42 -1.77
C SER A 108 5.14 -23.45 -2.41
N GLY A 109 5.65 -22.32 -2.91
CA GLY A 109 4.90 -21.35 -3.71
C GLY A 109 4.53 -20.05 -2.98
N GLY A 110 4.02 -19.09 -3.76
CA GLY A 110 3.55 -17.79 -3.26
C GLY A 110 4.67 -16.83 -2.83
N VAL A 111 4.42 -16.10 -1.75
CA VAL A 111 5.31 -15.06 -1.21
C VAL A 111 6.32 -15.59 -0.18
N ASN A 112 6.37 -16.91 0.05
CA ASN A 112 7.17 -17.52 1.12
C ASN A 112 8.65 -17.13 1.05
N GLY A 113 9.32 -17.41 -0.07
CA GLY A 113 10.73 -17.05 -0.27
C GLY A 113 10.99 -15.53 -0.28
N TRP A 114 9.95 -14.73 -0.56
CA TRP A 114 10.04 -13.27 -0.48
C TRP A 114 9.97 -12.78 0.95
N ILE A 115 9.13 -13.37 1.80
CA ILE A 115 9.03 -13.03 3.23
C ILE A 115 10.35 -13.30 3.95
N GLY A 116 11.06 -14.38 3.61
CA GLY A 116 12.35 -14.71 4.24
C GLY A 116 13.45 -13.65 4.03
N VAL A 117 13.28 -12.73 3.06
CA VAL A 117 14.21 -11.63 2.83
C VAL A 117 13.82 -10.42 3.68
N GLY A 118 14.71 -9.99 4.58
CA GLY A 118 14.45 -8.92 5.55
C GLY A 118 13.92 -7.60 4.97
N SER A 119 14.45 -7.16 3.83
CA SER A 119 13.97 -5.95 3.15
C SER A 119 12.54 -6.10 2.62
N ASN A 120 12.22 -7.25 2.04
CA ASN A 120 10.89 -7.57 1.54
C ASN A 120 9.88 -7.68 2.69
N ALA A 121 10.25 -8.37 3.77
CA ALA A 121 9.42 -8.46 4.98
C ALA A 121 9.10 -7.08 5.55
N ALA A 122 10.06 -6.16 5.58
CA ALA A 122 9.83 -4.79 6.02
C ALA A 122 8.78 -4.06 5.16
N VAL A 123 8.87 -4.21 3.83
CA VAL A 123 7.88 -3.63 2.90
C VAL A 123 6.51 -4.29 3.07
N MET A 124 6.45 -5.61 3.25
CA MET A 124 5.20 -6.33 3.51
C MET A 124 4.53 -5.90 4.81
N LYS A 125 5.31 -5.65 5.88
CA LYS A 125 4.79 -5.10 7.15
C LYS A 125 4.27 -3.67 7.00
N ALA A 126 5.00 -2.82 6.27
CA ALA A 126 4.52 -1.48 5.95
C ALA A 126 3.21 -1.54 5.13
N SER A 127 3.15 -2.46 4.16
CA SER A 127 1.95 -2.76 3.37
C SER A 127 0.80 -3.23 4.26
N ALA A 128 1.04 -4.08 5.27
CA ALA A 128 0.02 -4.51 6.23
C ALA A 128 -0.59 -3.35 7.03
N VAL A 129 0.25 -2.42 7.50
CA VAL A 129 -0.23 -1.21 8.22
C VAL A 129 -1.11 -0.36 7.30
N VAL A 130 -0.68 -0.15 6.06
CA VAL A 130 -1.48 0.58 5.06
C VAL A 130 -2.76 -0.16 4.71
N ALA A 131 -2.71 -1.49 4.62
CA ALA A 131 -3.85 -2.34 4.29
C ALA A 131 -4.99 -2.21 5.31
N ILE A 132 -4.71 -1.95 6.58
CA ILE A 132 -5.75 -1.67 7.58
C ILE A 132 -6.53 -0.40 7.19
N LEU A 133 -5.83 0.66 6.79
CA LEU A 133 -6.43 1.95 6.41
C LEU A 133 -7.07 1.93 5.03
N SER A 134 -6.68 1.02 4.15
CA SER A 134 -7.17 0.91 2.78
C SER A 134 -8.27 -0.15 2.61
N PHE A 135 -8.79 -0.73 3.71
CA PHE A 135 -9.71 -1.88 3.69
C PHE A 135 -9.15 -3.08 2.91
N ASN A 136 -7.83 -3.22 2.96
CA ASN A 136 -7.04 -4.18 2.24
C ASN A 136 -7.33 -4.17 0.73
N LYS A 137 -7.43 -2.99 0.12
CA LYS A 137 -7.66 -2.83 -1.32
C LYS A 137 -6.40 -2.36 -2.02
N PHE A 138 -5.93 -3.11 -3.01
CA PHE A 138 -4.63 -2.88 -3.65
C PHE A 138 -4.52 -1.46 -4.22
N LEU A 139 -5.52 -1.03 -4.98
CA LEU A 139 -5.50 0.29 -5.61
C LEU A 139 -5.42 1.42 -4.57
N ILE A 140 -6.14 1.25 -3.45
CA ILE A 140 -6.18 2.24 -2.37
C ILE A 140 -4.87 2.22 -1.57
N SER A 141 -4.29 1.05 -1.33
CA SER A 141 -2.94 0.94 -0.74
C SER A 141 -1.90 1.65 -1.61
N SER A 142 -1.96 1.50 -2.93
CA SER A 142 -1.07 2.21 -3.87
C SER A 142 -1.24 3.73 -3.81
N LEU A 143 -2.46 4.24 -3.57
CA LEU A 143 -2.67 5.67 -3.33
C LEU A 143 -2.01 6.15 -2.03
N PHE A 144 -2.09 5.38 -0.94
CA PHE A 144 -1.42 5.73 0.32
C PHE A 144 0.10 5.80 0.15
N PHE A 145 0.72 4.82 -0.51
CA PHE A 145 2.14 4.88 -0.82
C PHE A 145 2.49 6.07 -1.72
N GLY A 146 1.62 6.40 -2.69
CA GLY A 146 1.74 7.63 -3.49
C GLY A 146 1.68 8.90 -2.63
N LEU A 147 0.78 8.96 -1.65
CA LEU A 147 0.62 10.07 -0.72
C LEU A 147 1.85 10.22 0.19
N PHE A 148 2.37 9.12 0.73
CA PHE A 148 3.56 9.14 1.57
C PHE A 148 4.80 9.56 0.78
N SER A 149 4.95 9.07 -0.45
CA SER A 149 6.02 9.50 -1.37
C SER A 149 5.93 11.00 -1.66
N PHE A 150 4.72 11.51 -1.93
CA PHE A 150 4.48 12.94 -2.11
C PHE A 150 4.83 13.75 -0.86
N ALA A 151 4.34 13.33 0.31
CA ALA A 151 4.62 14.02 1.57
C ALA A 151 6.12 14.04 1.91
N GLY A 152 6.85 12.96 1.62
CA GLY A 152 8.30 12.88 1.85
C GLY A 152 9.13 13.79 0.95
N GLN A 153 8.63 14.15 -0.24
CA GLN A 153 9.28 15.06 -1.18
C GLN A 153 9.08 16.54 -0.83
N TRP A 154 7.92 16.89 -0.26
CA TRP A 154 7.51 18.27 0.01
C TRP A 154 7.61 18.65 1.50
N LYS A 155 8.80 18.47 2.08
CA LYS A 155 9.07 18.75 3.50
C LYS A 155 8.85 20.21 3.87
#